data_AF-A0A954WUW9-F1
#
_entry.id   AF-A0A954WUW9-F1
#
_cell.length_a   1.000
_cell.length_b   1.000
_cell.length_c   1.000
_cell.angle_alpha   90.00
_cell.angle_beta   90.00
_cell.angle_gamma   90.00
#
_symmetry.space_group_name_H-M   'P 1'
#
loop_
_entity.id
_entity.type
_entity.pdbx_description
1 polymer ?
#
loop_
_entity_poly.entity_id
_entity_poly.type
_entity_poly.pdbx_seq_one_letter_code
_entity_poly.pdbx_strand_id
1 'polypeptide(L)'
;MKSTNSVSASQRLGYTMIELMVVLVLMSLIFAGVMLKLGGPLFNAKLEYAKSSLVNFDRRARELCRRRKQEHVLHVDIVDGAFAFHEKHGDGDPIMRLKLPDGVRLAGIRVDDVWRETGSVDLKVNASGEAPSYCVLLGDVKSDSKGRCLLFVGGSGQVIEYESQQEVPNQATFAKSIGANAD
;
A
#
# COMPACT_ATOMS: atom_id res chain seq x y z
N MET A 1 -5.08 83.77 -27.22
CA MET A 1 -5.44 82.75 -26.20
C MET A 1 -4.94 81.39 -26.69
N LYS A 2 -3.90 80.82 -26.06
CA LYS A 2 -3.40 79.46 -26.33
C LYS A 2 -3.52 78.69 -25.01
N SER A 3 -4.42 77.71 -24.98
CA SER A 3 -4.55 76.75 -23.89
C SER A 3 -3.64 75.56 -24.20
N THR A 4 -2.61 75.34 -23.38
CA THR A 4 -1.76 74.16 -23.46
C THR A 4 -2.18 73.16 -22.39
N ASN A 5 -2.89 72.11 -22.81
CA ASN A 5 -3.17 70.94 -21.99
C ASN A 5 -1.86 70.21 -21.71
N SER A 6 -1.42 70.20 -20.45
CA SER A 6 -0.33 69.35 -19.99
C SER A 6 -0.88 67.93 -19.78
N VAL A 7 -0.58 67.03 -20.72
CA VAL A 7 -0.76 65.59 -20.54
C VAL A 7 0.30 65.12 -19.55
N SER A 8 -0.11 64.73 -18.34
CA SER A 8 0.80 64.09 -17.39
C SER A 8 1.21 62.72 -17.93
N ALA A 9 2.48 62.55 -18.23
CA ALA A 9 3.04 61.25 -18.59
C ALA A 9 3.01 60.35 -17.34
N SER A 10 2.02 59.47 -17.25
CA SER A 10 2.04 58.37 -16.28
C SER A 10 3.25 57.50 -16.61
N GLN A 11 4.30 57.59 -15.81
CA GLN A 11 5.46 56.71 -15.88
C GLN A 11 4.98 55.25 -15.74
N ARG A 12 4.90 54.54 -16.86
CA ARG A 12 4.76 53.09 -16.84
C ARG A 12 6.09 52.51 -16.36
N LEU A 13 6.17 52.22 -15.06
CA LEU A 13 7.25 51.43 -14.47
C LEU A 13 7.16 50.02 -15.06
N GLY A 14 7.91 49.79 -16.13
CA GLY A 14 8.08 48.46 -16.70
C GLY A 14 8.97 47.63 -15.79
N TYR A 15 8.53 46.43 -15.44
CA TYR A 15 9.35 45.46 -14.71
C TYR A 15 10.61 45.13 -15.50
N THR A 16 11.75 45.08 -14.82
CA THR A 16 13.01 44.72 -15.48
C THR A 16 13.04 43.23 -15.81
N MET A 17 13.73 42.85 -16.89
CA MET A 17 13.94 41.44 -17.25
C MET A 17 14.49 40.61 -16.09
N ILE A 18 15.41 41.21 -15.30
CA ILE A 18 16.00 40.57 -14.13
C ILE A 18 14.95 40.30 -13.06
N GLU A 19 14.03 41.22 -12.83
CA GLU A 19 12.97 41.08 -11.84
C GLU A 19 12.01 39.94 -12.20
N LEU A 20 11.66 39.80 -13.48
CA LEU A 20 10.89 38.65 -13.96
C LEU A 20 11.65 37.33 -13.77
N MET A 21 12.95 37.30 -14.04
CA MET A 21 13.76 36.09 -13.80
C MET A 21 13.82 35.72 -12.32
N VAL A 22 13.97 36.69 -11.42
CA VAL A 22 13.97 36.46 -9.97
C VAL A 22 12.62 35.91 -9.52
N VAL A 23 11.50 36.47 -9.98
CA VAL A 23 10.15 35.95 -9.68
C VAL A 23 9.99 34.50 -10.16
N LEU A 24 10.45 34.17 -11.37
CA LEU A 24 10.38 32.80 -11.89
C LEU A 24 11.22 31.81 -11.08
N VAL A 25 12.42 32.21 -10.66
CA VAL A 25 13.29 31.39 -9.80
C VAL A 25 12.66 31.19 -8.42
N LEU A 26 12.10 32.23 -7.82
CA LEU A 26 11.42 32.11 -6.53
C LEU A 26 10.18 31.21 -6.65
N MET A 27 9.40 31.34 -7.72
CA MET A 27 8.26 30.47 -7.99
C MET A 27 8.69 29.01 -8.14
N SER A 28 9.74 28.72 -8.91
CA SER A 28 10.21 27.34 -9.11
C SER A 28 10.69 26.70 -7.81
N LEU A 29 11.38 27.45 -6.96
CA LEU A 29 11.78 26.99 -5.62
C LEU A 29 10.57 26.68 -4.72
N ILE A 30 9.55 27.55 -4.75
CA ILE A 30 8.31 27.33 -4.00
C ILE A 30 7.60 26.06 -4.51
N PHE A 31 7.44 25.92 -5.83
CA PHE A 31 6.81 24.74 -6.43
C PHE A 31 7.56 23.44 -6.11
N ALA A 32 8.90 23.45 -6.15
CA ALA A 32 9.71 22.31 -5.77
C ALA A 32 9.49 21.91 -4.30
N GLY A 33 9.42 22.89 -3.39
CA GLY A 33 9.14 22.63 -1.98
C GLY A 33 7.75 22.03 -1.74
N VAL A 34 6.73 22.46 -2.49
CA VAL A 34 5.37 21.91 -2.39
C VAL A 34 5.31 20.46 -2.90
N MET A 35 5.97 20.15 -4.01
CA MET A 35 6.04 18.78 -4.56
C MET A 35 6.64 17.79 -3.57
N LEU A 36 7.69 18.18 -2.83
CA LEU A 36 8.30 17.34 -1.80
C LEU A 36 7.35 17.03 -0.63
N LYS A 37 6.45 17.97 -0.28
CA LYS A 37 5.47 17.79 0.81
C LYS A 37 4.29 16.90 0.42
N LEU A 38 3.91 16.85 -0.86
CA LEU A 38 2.77 16.08 -1.34
C LEU A 38 3.02 14.58 -1.50
N GLY A 39 4.29 14.16 -1.64
CA GLY A 39 4.65 12.75 -1.82
C GLY A 39 4.21 11.84 -0.66
N GLY A 40 4.37 12.30 0.58
CA GLY A 40 3.99 11.53 1.77
C GLY A 40 2.48 11.24 1.87
N PRO A 41 1.61 12.26 1.83
CA PRO A 41 0.16 12.07 1.88
C PRO A 41 -0.38 11.18 0.75
N LEU A 42 0.15 11.32 -0.47
CA LEU A 42 -0.28 10.49 -1.60
C LEU A 42 0.11 9.02 -1.42
N PHE A 43 1.33 8.76 -0.93
CA PHE A 43 1.76 7.40 -0.63
C PHE A 43 0.90 6.76 0.47
N ASN A 44 0.61 7.50 1.55
CA ASN A 44 -0.26 7.02 2.63
C ASN A 44 -1.66 6.67 2.12
N ALA A 45 -2.24 7.50 1.23
CA ALA A 45 -3.54 7.20 0.62
C ALA A 45 -3.49 5.92 -0.23
N LYS A 46 -2.41 5.68 -0.97
CA LYS A 46 -2.21 4.43 -1.74
C LYS A 46 -2.04 3.22 -0.83
N LEU A 47 -1.34 3.36 0.29
CA LEU A 47 -1.17 2.33 1.32
C LEU A 47 -2.52 1.93 1.92
N GLU A 48 -3.35 2.90 2.30
CA GLU A 48 -4.69 2.63 2.84
C GLU A 48 -5.60 1.96 1.80
N TYR A 49 -5.49 2.36 0.54
CA TYR A 49 -6.21 1.69 -0.56
C TYR A 49 -5.73 0.24 -0.76
N ALA A 50 -4.41 0.00 -0.75
CA ALA A 50 -3.82 -1.32 -0.88
C ALA A 50 -4.25 -2.24 0.28
N LYS A 51 -4.17 -1.74 1.52
CA LYS A 51 -4.66 -2.39 2.73
C LYS A 51 -6.14 -2.75 2.61
N SER A 52 -6.99 -1.79 2.29
CA SER A 52 -8.43 -2.01 2.15
C SER A 52 -8.75 -3.04 1.06
N SER A 53 -8.00 -3.02 -0.04
CA SER A 53 -8.14 -3.99 -1.13
C SER A 53 -7.74 -5.41 -0.70
N LEU A 54 -6.63 -5.55 0.03
CA LEU A 54 -6.17 -6.83 0.58
C LEU A 54 -7.15 -7.40 1.61
N VAL A 55 -7.61 -6.58 2.56
CA VAL A 55 -8.60 -6.98 3.58
C VAL A 55 -9.88 -7.49 2.90
N ASN A 56 -10.38 -6.77 1.90
CA ASN A 56 -11.57 -7.18 1.17
C ASN A 56 -11.34 -8.44 0.33
N PHE A 57 -10.17 -8.58 -0.27
CA PHE A 57 -9.79 -9.77 -1.04
C PHE A 57 -9.71 -11.01 -0.16
N ASP A 58 -9.02 -10.96 0.99
CA ASP A 58 -8.93 -12.07 1.94
C ASP A 58 -10.33 -12.46 2.47
N ARG A 59 -11.13 -11.47 2.88
CA ARG A 59 -12.50 -11.72 3.33
C ARG A 59 -13.34 -12.45 2.28
N ARG A 60 -13.25 -12.02 1.00
CA ARG A 60 -13.97 -12.65 -0.12
C ARG A 60 -13.45 -14.05 -0.42
N ALA A 61 -12.13 -14.27 -0.36
CA ALA A 61 -11.52 -15.58 -0.56
C ALA A 61 -12.05 -16.59 0.46
N ARG A 62 -12.05 -16.23 1.74
CA ARG A 62 -12.58 -17.06 2.82
C ARG A 62 -14.08 -17.31 2.70
N GLU A 63 -14.84 -16.28 2.32
CA GLU A 63 -16.28 -16.42 2.08
C GLU A 63 -16.57 -17.37 0.91
N LEU A 64 -15.74 -17.35 -0.13
CA LEU A 64 -15.86 -18.26 -1.27
C LEU A 64 -15.64 -19.71 -0.85
N CYS A 65 -14.61 -20.00 -0.04
CA CYS A 65 -14.39 -21.34 0.52
C CYS A 65 -15.61 -21.84 1.29
N ARG A 66 -16.15 -21.01 2.20
CA ARG A 66 -17.33 -21.35 3.01
C ARG A 66 -18.56 -21.63 2.16
N ARG A 67 -18.81 -20.78 1.15
CA ARG A 67 -19.96 -20.92 0.25
C ARG A 67 -19.87 -22.16 -0.60
N ARG A 68 -18.67 -22.50 -1.10
CA ARG A 68 -18.44 -23.66 -1.97
C ARG A 68 -18.18 -24.96 -1.21
N LYS A 69 -17.88 -24.88 0.09
CA LYS A 69 -17.45 -26.00 0.95
C LYS A 69 -16.25 -26.74 0.34
N GLN A 70 -15.33 -25.97 -0.23
CA GLN A 70 -14.14 -26.47 -0.92
C GLN A 70 -12.91 -25.75 -0.41
N GLU A 71 -11.80 -26.47 -0.41
CA GLU A 71 -10.49 -25.90 -0.15
C GLU A 71 -9.98 -25.17 -1.39
N HIS A 72 -9.25 -24.09 -1.17
CA HIS A 72 -8.69 -23.25 -2.21
C HIS A 72 -7.27 -22.84 -1.81
N VAL A 73 -6.52 -22.32 -2.78
CA VAL A 73 -5.13 -21.89 -2.58
C VAL A 73 -5.00 -20.41 -2.90
N LEU A 74 -4.54 -19.64 -1.92
CA LEU A 74 -4.09 -18.27 -2.12
C LEU A 74 -2.62 -18.28 -2.50
N HIS A 75 -2.34 -18.00 -3.76
CA HIS A 75 -1.01 -17.77 -4.28
C HIS A 75 -0.63 -16.30 -4.13
N VAL A 76 0.55 -16.04 -3.58
CA VAL A 76 1.11 -14.70 -3.40
C VAL A 76 2.43 -14.63 -4.14
N ASP A 77 2.50 -13.80 -5.18
CA ASP A 77 3.74 -13.42 -5.84
C ASP A 77 4.29 -12.14 -5.19
N ILE A 78 5.45 -12.26 -4.55
CA ILE A 78 6.06 -11.17 -3.80
C ILE A 78 6.67 -10.13 -4.73
N VAL A 79 7.25 -10.58 -5.84
CA VAL A 79 7.95 -9.71 -6.79
C VAL A 79 6.95 -8.85 -7.55
N ASP A 80 5.87 -9.47 -8.03
CA ASP A 80 4.83 -8.78 -8.80
C ASP A 80 3.81 -8.05 -7.91
N GLY A 81 3.85 -8.27 -6.59
CA GLY A 81 2.87 -7.75 -5.66
C GLY A 81 1.46 -8.20 -6.03
N ALA A 82 1.32 -9.47 -6.40
CA ALA A 82 0.09 -10.04 -6.93
C ALA A 82 -0.42 -11.18 -6.05
N PHE A 83 -1.74 -11.21 -5.88
CA PHE A 83 -2.46 -12.22 -5.11
C PHE A 83 -3.44 -12.90 -6.06
N ALA A 84 -3.42 -14.21 -6.10
CA ALA A 84 -4.29 -15.01 -6.95
C ALA A 84 -4.93 -16.14 -6.14
N PHE A 85 -6.23 -16.34 -6.31
CA PHE A 85 -6.99 -17.35 -5.59
C PHE A 85 -7.45 -18.45 -6.54
N HIS A 86 -6.99 -19.68 -6.29
CA HIS A 86 -7.17 -20.83 -7.16
C HIS A 86 -7.98 -21.93 -6.48
N GLU A 87 -8.65 -22.78 -7.27
CA GLU A 87 -9.30 -24.00 -6.77
C GLU A 87 -8.28 -25.06 -6.36
N LYS A 88 -7.18 -25.19 -7.12
CA LYS A 88 -6.08 -26.11 -6.83
C LYS A 88 -4.75 -25.42 -7.07
N HIS A 89 -3.72 -25.89 -6.37
CA HIS A 89 -2.36 -25.41 -6.55
C HIS A 89 -1.86 -25.71 -7.97
N GLY A 90 -1.38 -24.68 -8.68
CA GLY A 90 -0.59 -24.82 -9.90
C GLY A 90 -1.33 -25.14 -11.20
N ASP A 91 -2.68 -25.15 -11.24
CA ASP A 91 -3.39 -25.38 -12.51
C ASP A 91 -4.74 -24.64 -12.57
N GLY A 92 -4.98 -23.98 -13.71
CA GLY A 92 -6.20 -23.23 -14.02
C GLY A 92 -6.16 -21.71 -13.77
N ASP A 93 -7.08 -21.01 -14.44
CA ASP A 93 -7.29 -19.58 -14.22
C ASP A 93 -7.75 -19.31 -12.78
N PRO A 94 -7.16 -18.32 -12.09
CA PRO A 94 -7.60 -17.93 -10.75
C PRO A 94 -9.02 -17.38 -10.80
N ILE A 95 -9.77 -17.76 -9.78
CA ILE A 95 -11.15 -17.34 -9.55
C ILE A 95 -11.20 -15.86 -9.17
N MET A 96 -10.14 -15.38 -8.51
CA MET A 96 -9.99 -14.00 -8.09
C MET A 96 -8.52 -13.59 -8.18
N ARG A 97 -8.27 -12.36 -8.64
CA ARG A 97 -6.93 -11.75 -8.69
C ARG A 97 -6.98 -10.40 -8.00
N LEU A 98 -5.89 -10.04 -7.34
CA LEU A 98 -5.63 -8.70 -6.84
C LEU A 98 -4.18 -8.34 -7.16
N LYS A 99 -3.98 -7.19 -7.79
CA LYS A 99 -2.66 -6.59 -7.97
C LYS A 99 -2.57 -5.34 -7.09
N LEU A 100 -1.45 -5.17 -6.40
CA LEU A 100 -1.22 -3.96 -5.62
C LEU A 100 -1.20 -2.72 -6.53
N PRO A 101 -1.68 -1.56 -6.03
CA PRO A 101 -1.70 -0.32 -6.80
C PRO A 101 -0.27 0.17 -7.08
N ASP A 102 -0.10 0.90 -8.19
CA ASP A 102 1.20 1.44 -8.57
C ASP A 102 1.82 2.31 -7.46
N GLY A 103 3.10 2.07 -7.18
CA GLY A 103 3.86 2.76 -6.13
C GLY A 103 3.75 2.11 -4.75
N VAL A 104 2.97 1.03 -4.60
CA VAL A 104 3.01 0.15 -3.44
C VAL A 104 3.60 -1.19 -3.89
N ARG A 105 4.54 -1.74 -3.13
CA ARG A 105 5.06 -3.09 -3.32
C ARG A 105 4.81 -3.97 -2.11
N LEU A 106 4.82 -5.27 -2.34
CA LEU A 106 4.92 -6.27 -1.29
C LEU A 106 6.41 -6.45 -0.97
N ALA A 107 6.87 -5.84 0.12
CA ALA A 107 8.28 -5.92 0.53
C ALA A 107 8.62 -7.27 1.17
N GLY A 108 7.62 -7.96 1.70
CA GLY A 108 7.77 -9.33 2.17
C GLY A 108 6.50 -9.89 2.77
N ILE A 109 6.53 -11.19 3.05
CA ILE A 109 5.46 -11.93 3.68
C ILE A 109 6.05 -12.86 4.74
N ARG A 110 5.37 -12.96 5.89
CA ARG A 110 5.64 -13.97 6.92
C ARG A 110 4.54 -15.00 6.93
N VAL A 111 4.89 -16.28 6.82
CA VAL A 111 3.98 -17.41 7.02
C VAL A 111 4.70 -18.41 7.91
N ASP A 112 4.03 -18.87 8.97
CA ASP A 112 4.57 -19.87 9.91
C ASP A 112 5.96 -19.51 10.45
N ASP A 113 6.11 -18.25 10.87
CA ASP A 113 7.35 -17.61 11.35
C ASP A 113 8.50 -17.54 10.33
N VAL A 114 8.28 -17.93 9.07
CA VAL A 114 9.24 -17.79 7.97
C VAL A 114 8.99 -16.50 7.22
N TRP A 115 9.97 -15.59 7.24
CA TRP A 115 9.97 -14.37 6.44
C TRP A 115 10.48 -14.63 5.03
N ARG A 116 9.80 -14.10 4.02
CA ARG A 116 10.22 -14.15 2.61
C ARG A 116 10.05 -12.79 1.96
N GLU A 117 11.05 -12.35 1.22
CA GLU A 117 11.06 -11.07 0.49
C GLU A 117 11.04 -11.27 -1.04
N THR A 118 11.17 -12.52 -1.49
CA THR A 118 11.24 -12.86 -2.91
C THR A 118 10.55 -14.20 -3.18
N GLY A 119 10.21 -14.41 -4.45
CA GLY A 119 9.52 -15.61 -4.93
C GLY A 119 8.02 -15.57 -4.63
N SER A 120 7.45 -16.74 -4.36
CA SER A 120 6.03 -16.89 -4.12
C SER A 120 5.72 -17.79 -2.92
N VAL A 121 4.50 -17.64 -2.40
CA VAL A 121 3.99 -18.40 -1.27
C VAL A 121 2.56 -18.84 -1.54
N ASP A 122 2.26 -20.09 -1.23
CA ASP A 122 0.92 -20.64 -1.28
C ASP A 122 0.36 -20.83 0.13
N LEU A 123 -0.81 -20.24 0.36
CA LEU A 123 -1.57 -20.35 1.59
C LEU A 123 -2.81 -21.20 1.29
N LYS A 124 -2.92 -22.37 1.94
CA LYS A 124 -4.11 -23.20 1.86
C LYS A 124 -5.22 -22.59 2.71
N VAL A 125 -6.39 -22.40 2.11
CA VAL A 125 -7.59 -21.94 2.80
C VAL A 125 -8.60 -23.10 2.79
N ASN A 126 -8.94 -23.61 3.97
CA ASN A 126 -9.82 -24.77 4.08
C ASN A 126 -11.29 -24.42 3.76
N ALA A 127 -12.15 -25.43 3.71
CA ALA A 127 -13.58 -25.25 3.43
C ALA A 127 -14.33 -24.38 4.48
N SER A 128 -13.81 -24.26 5.71
CA SER A 128 -14.32 -23.35 6.74
C SER A 128 -13.88 -21.89 6.52
N GLY A 129 -12.98 -21.63 5.57
CA GLY A 129 -12.40 -20.32 5.31
C GLY A 129 -11.29 -19.95 6.31
N GLU A 130 -10.70 -20.94 6.98
CA GLU A 130 -9.52 -20.77 7.83
C GLU A 130 -8.26 -20.93 6.98
N ALA A 131 -7.23 -20.17 7.32
CA ALA A 131 -5.93 -20.20 6.67
C ALA A 131 -4.82 -20.15 7.74
N PRO A 132 -3.55 -20.43 7.42
CA PRO A 132 -2.44 -20.04 8.27
C PRO A 132 -2.46 -18.53 8.56
N SER A 133 -1.97 -18.12 9.73
CA SER A 133 -1.81 -16.68 10.02
C SER A 133 -0.60 -16.15 9.26
N TYR A 134 -0.74 -15.01 8.58
CA TYR A 134 0.35 -14.45 7.79
C TYR A 134 0.46 -12.93 7.95
N CYS A 135 1.66 -12.37 7.88
CA CYS A 135 1.86 -10.91 7.81
C CYS A 135 2.35 -10.53 6.42
N VAL A 136 1.83 -9.44 5.86
CA VAL A 136 2.35 -8.83 4.64
C VAL A 136 2.94 -7.47 4.98
N LEU A 137 4.18 -7.19 4.55
CA LEU A 137 4.77 -5.87 4.65
C LEU A 137 4.57 -5.13 3.33
N LEU A 138 3.76 -4.09 3.40
CA LEU A 138 3.56 -3.15 2.30
C LEU A 138 4.57 -2.03 2.42
N GLY A 139 5.20 -1.65 1.31
CA GLY A 139 6.20 -0.58 1.27
C GLY A 139 6.09 0.29 0.03
N ASP A 140 6.81 1.41 0.02
CA ASP A 140 6.98 2.23 -1.18
C ASP A 140 7.95 1.51 -2.13
N VAL A 141 7.66 1.59 -3.44
CA VAL A 141 8.59 1.15 -4.49
C VAL A 141 9.84 2.02 -4.51
N LYS A 142 9.73 3.29 -4.11
CA LYS A 142 10.82 4.27 -4.14
C LYS A 142 11.60 4.37 -2.83
N SER A 143 11.13 3.75 -1.75
CA SER A 143 11.72 3.93 -0.42
C SER A 143 11.56 2.69 0.45
N ASP A 144 12.67 2.24 1.05
CA ASP A 144 12.69 1.11 1.99
C ASP A 144 12.25 1.49 3.41
N SER A 145 12.23 2.79 3.75
CA SER A 145 12.06 3.25 5.13
C SER A 145 10.62 3.43 5.58
N LYS A 146 9.64 3.26 4.68
CA LYS A 146 8.22 3.47 4.98
C LYS A 146 7.41 2.25 4.56
N GLY A 147 6.89 1.54 5.55
CA GLY A 147 6.00 0.41 5.32
C GLY A 147 4.97 0.23 6.42
N ARG A 148 4.04 -0.69 6.20
CA ARG A 148 3.03 -1.14 7.15
C ARG A 148 2.96 -2.65 7.08
N CYS A 149 3.03 -3.34 8.22
CA CYS A 149 2.76 -4.78 8.26
C CYS A 149 1.29 -5.02 8.60
N LEU A 150 0.63 -5.86 7.82
CA LEU A 150 -0.75 -6.29 8.05
C LEU A 150 -0.72 -7.76 8.43
N LEU A 151 -1.03 -8.06 9.70
CA LEU A 151 -1.17 -9.42 10.21
C LEU A 151 -2.60 -9.90 9.99
N PHE A 152 -2.76 -10.92 9.16
CA PHE A 152 -4.00 -11.64 8.94
C PHE A 152 -4.07 -12.84 9.88
N VAL A 153 -5.07 -12.82 10.76
CA VAL A 153 -5.29 -13.90 11.72
C VAL A 153 -6.01 -15.04 11.02
N GLY A 154 -5.34 -16.18 10.94
CA GLY A 154 -5.74 -17.35 10.18
C GLY A 154 -7.13 -17.91 10.50
N GLY A 155 -7.50 -17.97 11.78
CA GLY A 155 -8.78 -18.53 12.21
C GLY A 155 -9.97 -17.57 12.09
N SER A 156 -9.77 -16.28 12.34
CA SER A 156 -10.86 -15.29 12.39
C SER A 156 -10.98 -14.42 11.14
N GLY A 157 -9.92 -14.31 10.34
CA GLY A 157 -9.81 -13.31 9.27
C GLY A 157 -9.66 -11.88 9.80
N GLN A 158 -9.41 -11.69 11.10
CA GLN A 158 -9.11 -10.38 11.65
C GLN A 158 -7.78 -9.86 11.11
N VAL A 159 -7.69 -8.54 10.90
CA VAL A 159 -6.48 -7.89 10.42
C VAL A 159 -5.98 -6.90 11.47
N ILE A 160 -4.70 -6.98 11.81
CA ILE A 160 -4.02 -6.09 12.76
C ILE A 160 -2.89 -5.40 12.02
N GLU A 161 -2.79 -4.08 12.17
CA GLU A 161 -1.76 -3.27 11.52
C GLU A 161 -0.65 -2.94 12.51
N TYR A 162 0.59 -3.00 12.02
CA TYR A 162 1.81 -2.63 12.73
C TYR A 162 2.63 -1.63 11.90
N GLU A 163 3.39 -0.77 12.58
CA GLU A 163 4.22 0.21 11.90
C GLU A 163 5.49 -0.42 11.32
N SER A 164 5.95 -1.52 11.92
CA SER A 164 7.17 -2.22 11.53
C SER A 164 7.02 -3.73 11.62
N GLN A 165 7.78 -4.46 10.79
CA GLN A 165 7.92 -5.91 10.88
C GLN A 165 8.42 -6.37 12.26
N GLN A 166 9.25 -5.57 12.93
CA GLN A 166 9.83 -5.91 14.23
C GLN A 166 8.80 -5.94 15.36
N GLU A 167 7.68 -5.22 15.20
CA GLU A 167 6.59 -5.19 16.19
C GLU A 167 5.67 -6.40 16.07
N VAL A 168 5.70 -7.12 14.96
CA VAL A 168 4.77 -8.21 14.70
C VAL A 168 5.17 -9.42 15.55
N PRO A 169 4.37 -9.80 16.56
CA PRO A 169 4.69 -10.92 17.43
C PRO A 169 4.84 -12.19 16.62
N ASN A 170 5.73 -13.10 17.02
CA ASN A 170 5.79 -14.43 16.42
C ASN A 170 4.44 -15.16 16.62
N GLN A 171 4.15 -16.16 15.79
CA GLN A 171 2.86 -16.84 15.84
C GLN A 171 2.59 -17.49 17.20
N ALA A 172 3.61 -18.03 17.87
CA ALA A 172 3.48 -18.65 19.18
C ALA A 172 3.08 -17.67 20.30
N THR A 173 3.65 -16.47 20.29
CA THR A 173 3.32 -15.38 21.21
C THR A 173 1.95 -14.81 20.89
N PHE A 174 1.59 -14.72 19.60
CA PHE A 174 0.27 -14.28 19.20
C PHE A 174 -0.80 -15.27 19.67
N ALA A 175 -0.67 -16.57 19.40
CA ALA A 175 -1.61 -17.61 19.84
C ALA A 175 -1.87 -17.59 21.35
N LYS A 176 -0.81 -17.38 22.16
CA LYS A 176 -0.92 -17.21 23.61
C LYS A 176 -1.70 -15.95 24.01
N SER A 177 -1.51 -14.84 23.29
CA SER A 177 -2.18 -13.56 23.61
C SER A 177 -3.68 -13.55 23.34
N ILE A 178 -4.16 -14.40 22.42
CA ILE A 178 -5.58 -14.57 22.10
C ILE A 178 -6.23 -15.76 22.81
N GLY A 179 -5.56 -16.37 23.79
CA GLY A 179 -6.13 -17.42 24.64
C GLY A 179 -6.29 -18.78 23.95
N ALA A 180 -5.61 -19.02 22.82
CA ALA A 180 -5.54 -20.34 22.22
C ALA A 180 -4.49 -21.16 22.98
N ASN A 181 -4.92 -21.91 24.00
CA ASN A 181 -4.12 -23.03 24.50
C ASN A 181 -4.04 -24.06 23.38
N ALA A 182 -2.83 -24.27 22.86
CA ALA A 182 -2.53 -25.43 22.04
C ALA A 182 -2.50 -26.64 22.97
N ASP A 183 -3.62 -27.37 23.02
CA ASP A 183 -3.69 -28.75 23.51
C ASP A 183 -3.40 -29.72 22.34
#